data_AF-A0A6M0C9N4-F1
#
_entry.id   AF-A0A6M0C9N4-F1
#
_cell.length_a   1.000
_cell.length_b   1.000
_cell.length_c   1.000
_cell.angle_alpha   90.00
_cell.angle_beta   90.00
_cell.angle_gamma   90.00
#
_symmetry.space_group_name_H-M   'P 1'
#
loop_
_entity.id
_entity.type
_entity.pdbx_description
1 polymer ?
#
loop_
_entity_poly.entity_id
_entity_poly.type
_entity_poly.pdbx_seq_one_letter_code
_entity_poly.pdbx_strand_id
1 'polypeptide(L)' 'QGGEHTTPSNQSFDESLRSQDPEWGVRNLEDVIAVADKEGLRFVEMVEMPANNLSVIFHKN' A
#
# COMPACT_ATOMS: atom_id res chain seq x y z
N GLN A 1 4.59 -4.55 4.32
CA GLN A 1 5.93 -4.76 3.72
C GLN A 1 6.25 -6.23 3.86
N GLY A 2 6.83 -6.84 2.82
CA GLY A 2 7.31 -8.22 2.89
C GLY A 2 6.25 -9.34 2.86
N GLY A 3 5.04 -9.11 2.33
CA GLY A 3 4.06 -10.16 1.98
C GLY A 3 3.44 -11.01 3.11
N GLU A 4 4.09 -11.16 4.27
CA GLU A 4 3.71 -12.10 5.33
C GLU A 4 3.24 -11.44 6.64
N HIS A 5 3.17 -10.11 6.69
CA HIS A 5 2.83 -9.38 7.91
C HIS A 5 1.58 -8.51 7.76
N THR A 6 0.47 -9.10 7.29
CA THR A 6 -0.86 -8.52 7.51
C THR A 6 -1.22 -8.74 8.98
N THR A 7 -1.15 -7.67 9.77
CA THR A 7 -1.69 -7.66 11.13
C THR A 7 -3.18 -8.03 11.12
N PRO A 8 -3.75 -8.55 12.23
CA PRO A 8 -5.18 -8.84 12.30
C PRO A 8 -6.08 -7.65 11.92
N SER A 9 -5.66 -6.41 12.20
CA SER A 9 -6.40 -5.22 11.77
C SER A 9 -6.39 -5.05 10.25
N ASN A 10 -5.26 -5.31 9.59
CA ASN A 10 -5.15 -5.22 8.14
C ASN A 10 -5.96 -6.32 7.45
N GLN A 11 -6.08 -7.50 8.06
CA GLN A 11 -6.94 -8.55 7.53
C GLN A 11 -8.41 -8.15 7.56
N SER A 12 -8.94 -7.70 8.72
CA SER A 12 -10.34 -7.26 8.79
C SER A 12 -10.62 -6.05 7.90
N PHE A 13 -9.63 -5.17 7.72
CA PHE A 13 -9.75 -4.04 6.79
C PHE A 13 -9.74 -4.50 5.33
N ASP A 14 -8.89 -5.46 4.95
CA ASP A 14 -8.87 -6.07 3.61
C ASP A 14 -10.21 -6.73 3.27
N GLU A 15 -10.77 -7.50 4.21
CA GLU A 15 -12.09 -8.13 4.06
C GLU A 15 -13.19 -7.07 3.87
N SER A 16 -13.17 -5.99 4.65
CA SER A 16 -14.10 -4.86 4.52
C SER A 16 -14.02 -4.18 3.15
N LEU A 17 -12.80 -3.94 2.65
CA LEU A 17 -12.58 -3.38 1.31
C LEU A 17 -13.12 -4.31 0.22
N ARG A 18 -12.78 -5.60 0.28
CA ARG A 18 -13.19 -6.60 -0.72
C ARG A 18 -14.69 -6.87 -0.73
N SER A 19 -15.36 -6.72 0.42
CA SER A 19 -16.81 -6.85 0.51
C SER A 19 -17.56 -5.75 -0.27
N GLN A 20 -16.93 -4.59 -0.45
CA GLN A 20 -17.49 -3.46 -1.20
C GLN A 20 -17.14 -3.56 -2.69
N ASP A 21 -15.90 -3.95 -2.99
CA ASP A 21 -15.42 -4.20 -4.35
C ASP A 21 -14.36 -5.30 -4.32
N PRO A 22 -14.57 -6.44 -5.01
CA PRO A 22 -13.63 -7.56 -5.04
C PRO A 22 -12.23 -7.20 -5.54
N GLU A 23 -12.09 -6.13 -6.32
CA GLU A 23 -10.79 -5.66 -6.81
C GLU A 23 -10.01 -4.87 -5.76
N TRP A 24 -10.65 -4.43 -4.68
CA TRP A 24 -9.99 -3.68 -3.62
C TRP A 24 -9.19 -4.59 -2.68
N GLY A 25 -8.51 -3.98 -1.72
CA GLY A 25 -7.76 -4.65 -0.67
C GLY A 25 -6.48 -3.93 -0.31
N VAL A 26 -5.85 -4.39 0.77
CA VAL A 26 -4.52 -3.94 1.17
C VAL A 26 -3.51 -4.41 0.13
N ARG A 27 -2.47 -3.60 -0.12
CA ARG A 27 -1.40 -3.90 -1.07
C ARG A 27 -0.04 -3.87 -0.38
N ASN A 28 0.89 -4.67 -0.88
CA ASN A 28 2.27 -4.56 -0.47
C ASN A 28 2.85 -3.25 -1.01
N LEU A 29 3.62 -2.56 -0.17
CA LEU A 29 4.25 -1.30 -0.54
C LEU A 29 5.16 -1.47 -1.77
N GLU A 30 5.85 -2.60 -1.82
CA GLU A 30 6.78 -2.97 -2.89
C GLU A 30 6.07 -3.09 -4.25
N ASP A 31 4.85 -3.65 -4.26
CA ASP A 31 4.01 -3.75 -5.46
C ASP A 31 3.56 -2.35 -5.93
N VAL A 32 3.17 -1.48 -4.98
CA VAL A 32 2.78 -0.10 -5.27
C VAL A 32 3.95 0.69 -5.87
N ILE A 33 5.16 0.55 -5.30
CA ILE A 33 6.38 1.18 -5.82
C ILE A 33 6.69 0.66 -7.22
N ALA A 34 6.59 -0.64 -7.46
CA ALA A 34 6.87 -1.23 -8.77
C ALA A 34 5.89 -0.76 -9.87
N VAL A 35 4.62 -0.52 -9.52
CA VAL A 35 3.64 0.06 -10.45
C VAL A 35 3.96 1.53 -10.70
N ALA A 36 4.26 2.30 -9.66
CA ALA A 36 4.61 3.72 -9.80
C ALA A 36 5.83 3.94 -10.71
N ASP A 37 6.87 3.12 -10.57
CA ASP A 37 8.07 3.20 -11.39
C ASP A 37 7.78 2.97 -12.88
N LYS A 38 6.90 2.00 -13.20
CA LYS A 38 6.44 1.74 -14.59
C LYS A 38 5.70 2.93 -15.20
N GLU A 39 5.03 3.72 -14.37
CA GLU A 39 4.30 4.92 -14.77
C GLU A 39 5.15 6.20 -14.71
N GLY A 40 6.47 6.07 -14.50
CA GLY A 40 7.41 7.20 -14.46
C GLY A 40 7.35 8.02 -13.17
N LEU A 41 6.76 7.48 -12.10
CA LEU A 41 6.74 8.07 -10.78
C LEU A 41 7.83 7.43 -9.92
N ARG A 42 8.88 8.20 -9.63
CA ARG A 42 10.01 7.71 -8.85
C ARG A 42 9.66 7.73 -7.36
N PHE A 43 9.84 6.60 -6.69
CA PHE A 43 9.73 6.53 -5.23
C PHE A 43 10.81 7.42 -4.57
N VAL A 44 10.40 8.25 -3.62
CA VAL A 44 11.27 9.18 -2.89
C VAL A 44 11.48 8.68 -1.47
N GLU A 45 10.39 8.56 -0.71
CA GLU A 45 10.43 8.15 0.69
C GLU A 45 9.11 7.56 1.16
N MET A 46 9.19 6.83 2.26
CA MET A 46 8.04 6.37 3.02
C MET A 46 8.13 6.97 4.42
N VAL A 47 7.02 7.54 4.88
CA VAL A 47 6.89 8.11 6.23
C VAL A 47 5.85 7.31 7.00
N GLU A 48 6.24 6.79 8.17
CA GLU A 48 5.31 6.14 9.09
C GLU A 48 4.35 7.17 9.68
N MET A 49 3.06 6.83 9.71
CA MET A 49 2.01 7.66 10.25
C MET A 49 1.27 6.93 11.38
N PRO A 50 0.59 7.65 12.29
CA PRO A 50 -0.21 7.03 13.33
C PRO A 50 -1.24 6.03 12.79
N ALA A 51 -1.63 5.07 13.64
CA ALA A 51 -2.63 4.05 13.34
C ALA A 51 -2.27 3.13 12.16
N ASN A 52 -1.01 2.69 12.07
CA ASN A 52 -0.50 1.77 11.04
C ASN A 52 -0.68 2.29 9.60
N ASN A 53 -0.66 3.61 9.42
CA ASN A 53 -0.73 4.24 8.11
C ASN A 53 0.66 4.57 7.57
N LEU A 54 0.76 4.66 6.25
CA LEU A 54 1.98 5.05 5.55
C LEU A 54 1.68 6.21 4.61
N SER A 55 2.51 7.24 4.63
CA SER A 55 2.61 8.21 3.55
C SER A 55 3.71 7.76 2.60
N VAL A 56 3.39 7.57 1.31
CA VAL A 56 4.32 7.09 0.29
C VAL A 56 4.51 8.19 -0.74
N ILE A 57 5.71 8.78 -0.79
CA ILE A 57 5.99 9.98 -1.58
C ILE A 57 6.64 9.58 -2.91
N PHE A 58 6.07 10.08 -4.00
CA PHE A 58 6.58 9.89 -5.35
C PHE A 58 6.86 11.23 -6.02
N HIS A 59 7.88 11.28 -6.88
CA HIS A 59 8.22 12.43 -7.70
C HIS A 59 8.00 12.11 -9.18
N LYS A 60 7.33 13.01 -9.89
CA LYS A 60 7.19 12.96 -11.35
C LYS A 60 8.24 13.89 -11.97
N ASN A 61 9.10 13.33 -12.81
CA ASN A 61 10.06 14.12 -13.58
C ASN A 61 9.38 14.85 -14.74
#